data_AF-A0ABD7ZXU7-F1
#
_entry.id   AF-A0ABD7ZXU7-F1
#
_cell.length_a   1.000
_cell.length_b   1.000
_cell.length_c   1.000
_cell.angle_alpha   90.00
_cell.angle_beta   90.00
_cell.angle_gamma   90.00
#
_symmetry.space_group_name_H-M   'P 1'
#
loop_
_entity.id
_entity.type
_entity.pdbx_description
1 polymer ?
#
loop_
_entity_poly.entity_id
_entity_poly.type
_entity_poly.pdbx_seq_one_letter_code
_entity_poly.pdbx_strand_id
1 'polypeptide(L)'
;MIFLNEIVSLHLEAVKYEFNNAFDTFDRNWLIIKVKLSEGNKVFETMDPFLQTSELQHMKEWFQTLPNPTYTRLDFIEPNLSFEFIGEKEEIFQIIVRLSIELNPSWCKEEEYEFCITITQEDRKNIIRLIEEQQIKFPKR
;
A
#
# COMPACT_ATOMS: atom_id res chain seq x y z
N MET A 1 1.29 7.67 1.40
CA MET A 1 1.39 6.67 2.50
C MET A 1 2.86 6.31 2.69
N ILE A 2 3.28 6.05 3.93
CA ILE A 2 4.65 5.68 4.26
C ILE A 2 4.62 4.47 5.19
N PHE A 3 5.40 3.44 4.87
CA PHE A 3 5.56 2.21 5.64
C PHE A 3 7.04 1.98 5.84
N LEU A 4 7.51 1.95 7.08
CA LEU A 4 8.95 1.87 7.35
C LEU A 4 9.28 1.01 8.57
N ASN A 5 10.50 0.51 8.59
CA ASN A 5 11.17 -0.04 9.75
C ASN A 5 12.58 0.59 9.85
N GLU A 6 13.47 0.02 10.65
CA GLU A 6 14.83 0.57 10.85
C GLU A 6 15.69 0.62 9.58
N ILE A 7 15.40 -0.20 8.56
CA ILE A 7 16.25 -0.41 7.38
C ILE A 7 15.51 -0.06 6.08
N VAL A 8 14.19 -0.29 6.05
CA VAL A 8 13.33 -0.19 4.88
C VAL A 8 12.37 0.98 5.03
N SER A 9 12.19 1.77 3.96
CA SER A 9 11.10 2.75 3.83
C SER A 9 10.42 2.59 2.47
N LEU A 10 9.11 2.38 2.49
CA LEU A 10 8.24 2.31 1.33
C LEU A 10 7.29 3.52 1.33
N HIS A 11 7.35 4.31 0.28
CA HIS A 11 6.45 5.42 0.03
C HIS A 11 5.53 5.08 -1.14
N LEU A 12 4.23 5.27 -0.96
CA LEU A 12 3.20 5.09 -1.99
C LEU A 12 2.40 6.39 -2.14
N GLU A 13 2.24 6.88 -3.37
CA GLU A 13 1.44 8.08 -3.66
C GLU A 13 0.66 7.92 -4.96
N ALA A 14 -0.67 8.07 -4.91
CA ALA A 14 -1.49 8.23 -6.10
C ALA A 14 -1.16 9.55 -6.81
N VAL A 15 -0.86 9.47 -8.10
CA VAL A 15 -0.41 10.63 -8.89
C VAL A 15 -1.49 11.10 -9.86
N LYS A 16 -2.18 10.16 -10.51
CA LYS A 16 -3.23 10.40 -11.51
C LYS A 16 -4.07 9.15 -11.71
N TYR A 17 -5.19 9.28 -12.39
CA TYR A 17 -5.89 8.13 -12.95
C TYR A 17 -5.12 7.63 -14.18
N GLU A 18 -5.14 6.32 -14.40
CA GLU A 18 -4.55 5.72 -15.60
C GLU A 18 -5.30 6.18 -16.86
N PHE A 19 -6.62 5.98 -16.87
CA PHE A 19 -7.48 6.33 -18.01
C PHE A 19 -8.40 7.50 -17.68
N ASN A 20 -7.91 8.73 -17.87
CA ASN A 20 -8.68 9.94 -17.54
C ASN A 20 -10.01 10.09 -18.30
N ASN A 21 -10.12 9.53 -19.51
CA ASN A 21 -11.29 9.67 -20.38
C ASN A 21 -12.03 8.34 -20.62
N ALA A 22 -11.77 7.32 -19.80
CA ALA A 22 -12.48 6.05 -19.93
C ALA A 22 -13.96 6.23 -19.60
N PHE A 23 -14.82 5.67 -20.44
CA PHE A 23 -16.26 5.60 -20.20
C PHE A 23 -16.63 4.47 -19.24
N ASP A 24 -15.86 3.39 -19.30
CA ASP A 24 -16.04 2.25 -18.41
C ASP A 24 -15.70 2.64 -16.97
N THR A 25 -16.55 2.22 -16.04
CA THR A 25 -16.43 2.60 -14.62
C THR A 25 -15.27 1.89 -13.95
N PHE A 26 -14.91 0.69 -14.39
CA PHE A 26 -13.75 -0.03 -13.87
C PHE A 26 -12.46 0.65 -14.33
N ASP A 27 -12.32 0.88 -15.65
CA ASP A 27 -11.12 1.48 -16.24
C ASP A 27 -10.84 2.88 -15.70
N ARG A 28 -11.86 3.73 -15.56
CA ARG A 28 -11.68 5.13 -15.13
C ARG A 28 -11.26 5.29 -13.67
N ASN A 29 -11.23 4.20 -12.90
CA ASN A 29 -10.96 4.19 -11.47
C ASN A 29 -9.58 3.61 -11.10
N TRP A 30 -8.79 3.17 -12.08
CA TRP A 30 -7.39 2.81 -11.85
C TRP A 30 -6.53 4.03 -11.56
N LEU A 31 -5.67 3.91 -10.56
CA LEU A 31 -4.74 4.94 -10.11
C LEU A 31 -3.32 4.53 -10.44
N ILE A 32 -2.60 5.45 -11.07
CA ILE A 32 -1.15 5.37 -11.20
C ILE A 32 -0.54 5.74 -9.86
N ILE A 33 0.14 4.79 -9.24
CA ILE A 33 0.78 4.95 -7.93
C ILE A 33 2.28 5.07 -8.13
N LYS A 34 2.86 6.17 -7.67
CA LYS A 34 4.30 6.32 -7.54
C LYS A 34 4.76 5.56 -6.30
N VAL A 35 5.79 4.75 -6.48
CA VAL A 35 6.40 3.93 -5.43
C VAL A 35 7.86 4.32 -5.28
N LYS A 36 8.30 4.46 -4.03
CA LYS A 36 9.71 4.58 -3.69
C LYS A 36 10.02 3.66 -2.51
N LEU A 37 10.84 2.65 -2.77
CA LEU A 37 11.40 1.75 -1.78
C LEU A 37 12.86 2.11 -1.53
N SER A 38 13.25 2.29 -0.28
CA SER A 38 14.64 2.48 0.14
C SER A 38 15.04 1.41 1.14
N GLU A 39 16.18 0.76 0.94
CA GLU A 39 16.74 -0.27 1.84
C GLU A 39 18.25 0.01 2.01
N GLY A 40 18.64 0.57 3.16
CA GLY A 40 20.01 1.04 3.38
C GLY A 40 20.45 2.03 2.29
N ASN A 41 21.44 1.66 1.47
CA ASN A 41 21.94 2.49 0.36
C ASN A 41 21.27 2.18 -1.00
N LYS A 42 20.32 1.24 -1.04
CA LYS A 42 19.59 0.90 -2.27
C LYS A 42 18.29 1.70 -2.36
N VAL A 43 17.94 2.13 -3.56
CA VAL A 43 16.69 2.82 -3.85
C VAL A 43 16.08 2.21 -5.10
N PHE A 44 14.79 1.92 -5.04
CA PHE A 44 13.95 1.49 -6.15
C PHE A 44 12.78 2.47 -6.27
N GLU A 45 12.55 2.98 -7.47
CA GLU A 45 11.41 3.85 -7.78
C GLU A 45 10.71 3.32 -9.03
N THR A 46 9.38 3.23 -8.95
CA THR A 46 8.52 2.89 -10.09
C THR A 46 7.21 3.66 -10.03
N MET A 47 6.41 3.57 -11.09
CA MET A 47 5.12 4.22 -11.17
C MET A 47 4.18 3.41 -12.07
N ASP A 48 3.23 2.70 -11.45
CA ASP A 48 2.41 1.68 -12.13
C ASP A 48 0.94 1.75 -11.68
N PRO A 49 -0.01 1.32 -12.54
CA PRO A 49 -1.43 1.28 -12.22
C PRO A 49 -1.80 -0.03 -11.50
N PHE A 50 -1.72 -0.06 -10.17
CA PHE A 50 -1.99 -1.29 -9.41
C PHE A 50 -3.00 -1.16 -8.26
N LEU A 51 -3.60 0.02 -8.11
CA LEU A 51 -4.70 0.23 -7.16
C LEU A 51 -5.85 0.97 -7.81
N GLN A 52 -7.07 0.55 -7.51
CA GLN A 52 -8.27 1.33 -7.79
C GLN A 52 -8.63 2.29 -6.64
N THR A 53 -9.44 3.29 -6.96
CA THR A 53 -10.04 4.19 -5.95
C THR A 53 -10.81 3.42 -4.86
N SER A 54 -11.52 2.34 -5.21
CA SER A 54 -12.18 1.46 -4.25
C SER A 54 -11.21 0.65 -3.40
N GLU A 55 -10.04 0.29 -3.93
CA GLU A 55 -9.03 -0.46 -3.18
C GLU A 55 -8.31 0.42 -2.15
N LEU A 56 -8.16 1.72 -2.41
CA LEU A 56 -7.78 2.67 -1.35
C LEU A 56 -8.80 2.69 -0.21
N GLN A 57 -10.11 2.60 -0.52
CA GLN A 57 -11.14 2.52 0.51
C GLN A 57 -11.03 1.21 1.31
N HIS A 58 -10.87 0.07 0.63
CA HIS A 58 -10.69 -1.22 1.30
C HIS A 58 -9.42 -1.24 2.17
N MET A 59 -8.32 -0.65 1.70
CA MET A 59 -7.09 -0.53 2.47
C MET A 59 -7.30 0.28 3.75
N LYS A 60 -8.00 1.41 3.66
CA LYS A 60 -8.37 2.22 4.83
C LYS A 60 -9.19 1.41 5.82
N GLU A 61 -10.25 0.76 5.35
CA GLU A 61 -11.15 -0.05 6.18
C GLU A 61 -10.37 -1.17 6.88
N TRP A 62 -9.46 -1.84 6.17
CA TRP A 62 -8.61 -2.86 6.77
C TRP A 62 -7.74 -2.31 7.90
N PHE A 63 -7.04 -1.18 7.70
CA PHE A 63 -6.27 -0.54 8.77
C PHE A 63 -7.14 -0.12 9.97
N GLN A 64 -8.40 0.28 9.74
CA GLN A 64 -9.35 0.62 10.82
C GLN A 64 -9.71 -0.60 11.69
N THR A 65 -9.65 -1.81 11.14
CA THR A 65 -10.02 -3.04 11.86
C THR A 65 -8.93 -3.62 12.76
N LEU A 66 -7.67 -3.18 12.61
CA LEU A 66 -6.58 -3.64 13.50
C LEU A 66 -6.86 -3.29 14.97
N PRO A 67 -6.55 -4.15 15.95
CA PRO A 67 -5.81 -5.42 15.85
C PRO A 67 -6.68 -6.64 15.50
N ASN A 68 -7.97 -6.48 15.21
CA ASN A 68 -8.89 -7.59 14.97
C ASN A 68 -9.44 -7.55 13.54
N PRO A 69 -8.59 -7.67 12.51
CA PRO A 69 -9.06 -7.61 11.14
C PRO A 69 -9.93 -8.82 10.80
N THR A 70 -10.92 -8.63 9.94
CA THR A 70 -11.78 -9.73 9.45
C THR A 70 -10.97 -10.79 8.71
N TYR A 71 -9.94 -10.37 7.98
CA TYR A 71 -8.97 -11.23 7.31
C TYR A 71 -7.57 -10.74 7.67
N THR A 72 -6.67 -11.67 7.99
CA THR A 72 -5.29 -11.33 8.36
C THR A 72 -4.52 -10.75 7.19
N ARG A 73 -4.86 -11.13 5.95
CA ARG A 73 -4.24 -10.64 4.73
C ARG A 73 -5.19 -9.74 3.94
N LEU A 74 -4.65 -8.63 3.44
CA LEU A 74 -5.26 -7.71 2.51
C LEU A 74 -4.52 -7.81 1.17
N ASP A 75 -5.23 -8.25 0.14
CA ASP A 75 -4.77 -8.33 -1.24
C ASP A 75 -5.59 -7.40 -2.15
N PHE A 76 -5.06 -7.13 -3.34
CA PHE A 76 -5.64 -6.27 -4.37
C PHE A 76 -5.83 -7.05 -5.68
N ILE A 77 -6.56 -6.46 -6.63
CA ILE A 77 -6.84 -7.03 -7.94
C ILE A 77 -5.54 -7.28 -8.70
N GLU A 78 -4.65 -6.28 -8.76
CA GLU A 78 -3.28 -6.47 -9.19
C GLU A 78 -2.44 -6.92 -7.98
N PRO A 79 -1.80 -8.10 -8.03
CA PRO A 79 -1.12 -8.69 -6.87
C PRO A 79 0.25 -8.07 -6.60
N ASN A 80 0.38 -6.77 -6.81
CA ASN A 80 1.63 -6.01 -6.72
C ASN A 80 2.00 -5.65 -5.28
N LEU A 81 0.99 -5.52 -4.43
CA LEU A 81 1.11 -5.14 -3.03
C LEU A 81 0.20 -6.04 -2.19
N SER A 82 0.66 -6.48 -1.03
CA SER A 82 -0.23 -7.03 -0.01
C SER A 82 0.25 -6.67 1.39
N PHE A 83 -0.69 -6.69 2.33
CA PHE A 83 -0.43 -6.51 3.75
C PHE A 83 -0.92 -7.73 4.52
N GLU A 84 -0.14 -8.20 5.49
CA GLU A 84 -0.56 -9.28 6.38
C GLU A 84 -0.32 -8.89 7.84
N PHE A 85 -1.40 -8.85 8.62
CA PHE A 85 -1.33 -8.65 10.06
C PHE A 85 -0.90 -9.96 10.75
N ILE A 86 0.24 -9.90 11.43
CA ILE A 86 0.85 -11.06 12.12
C ILE A 86 0.49 -11.11 13.59
N GLY A 87 0.23 -9.94 14.20
CA GLY A 87 -0.18 -9.85 15.59
C GLY A 87 0.06 -8.48 16.18
N GLU A 88 -0.28 -8.37 17.46
CA GLU A 88 -0.08 -7.17 18.27
C GLU A 88 0.69 -7.54 19.54
N LYS A 89 1.64 -6.69 19.91
CA LYS A 89 2.33 -6.78 21.20
C LYS A 89 2.48 -5.37 21.78
N GLU A 90 2.01 -5.16 23.01
CA GLU A 90 2.15 -3.88 23.73
C GLU A 90 1.65 -2.68 22.88
N GLU A 91 0.49 -2.83 22.23
CA GLU A 91 -0.13 -1.82 21.34
C GLU A 91 0.65 -1.49 20.06
N ILE A 92 1.65 -2.32 19.72
CA ILE A 92 2.40 -2.25 18.48
C ILE A 92 1.90 -3.36 17.55
N PHE A 93 1.39 -2.97 16.39
CA PHE A 93 0.92 -3.88 15.35
C PHE A 93 2.07 -4.33 14.47
N GLN A 94 2.17 -5.63 14.22
CA GLN A 94 3.16 -6.24 13.33
C GLN A 94 2.51 -6.58 11.99
N ILE A 95 3.04 -6.04 10.91
CA ILE A 95 2.48 -6.19 9.56
C ILE A 95 3.60 -6.59 8.60
N ILE A 96 3.41 -7.65 7.84
CA ILE A 96 4.25 -7.96 6.68
C ILE A 96 3.71 -7.19 5.49
N VAL A 97 4.61 -6.50 4.78
CA VAL A 97 4.34 -5.88 3.48
C VAL A 97 5.04 -6.70 2.42
N ARG A 98 4.32 -7.09 1.38
CA ARG A 98 4.86 -7.81 0.22
C ARG A 98 4.73 -6.99 -1.04
N LEU A 99 5.79 -6.99 -1.83
CA LEU A 99 5.89 -6.33 -3.13
C LEU A 99 6.21 -7.37 -4.20
N SER A 100 5.42 -7.40 -5.25
CA SER A 100 5.53 -8.40 -6.32
C SER A 100 5.41 -7.71 -7.69
N ILE A 101 5.75 -8.46 -8.75
CA ILE A 101 5.66 -8.03 -10.16
C ILE A 101 6.30 -6.65 -10.40
N GLU A 102 5.55 -5.61 -10.78
CA GLU A 102 6.09 -4.28 -11.08
C GLU A 102 6.70 -3.60 -9.85
N LEU A 103 6.34 -4.02 -8.63
CA LEU A 103 6.88 -3.48 -7.39
C LEU A 103 8.07 -4.27 -6.84
N ASN A 104 8.43 -5.39 -7.46
CA ASN A 104 9.54 -6.21 -7.00
C ASN A 104 10.88 -5.50 -7.31
N PRO A 105 11.64 -5.04 -6.29
CA PRO A 105 12.84 -4.26 -6.53
C PRO A 105 13.90 -5.09 -7.25
N SER A 106 14.69 -4.44 -8.11
CA SER A 106 15.66 -5.09 -9.00
C SER A 106 16.76 -5.91 -8.30
N TRP A 107 16.96 -5.73 -7.00
CA TRP A 107 17.90 -6.52 -6.20
C TRP A 107 17.29 -7.78 -5.57
N CYS A 108 15.97 -7.90 -5.56
CA CYS A 108 15.30 -9.13 -5.15
C CYS A 108 15.42 -10.15 -6.28
N LYS A 109 15.77 -11.39 -5.92
CA LYS A 109 15.91 -12.51 -6.87
C LYS A 109 14.73 -13.47 -6.81
N GLU A 110 13.90 -13.34 -5.77
CA GLU A 110 12.69 -14.13 -5.56
C GLU A 110 11.50 -13.46 -6.26
N GLU A 111 10.38 -14.18 -6.36
CA GLU A 111 9.16 -13.66 -6.99
C GLU A 111 8.53 -12.49 -6.22
N GLU A 112 8.74 -12.45 -4.89
CA GLU A 112 8.21 -11.43 -4.00
C GLU A 112 9.32 -10.88 -3.09
N TYR A 113 9.27 -9.57 -2.83
CA TYR A 113 10.09 -8.90 -1.83
C TYR A 113 9.23 -8.60 -0.60
N GLU A 114 9.62 -9.13 0.56
CA GLU A 114 8.87 -9.00 1.80
C GLU A 114 9.67 -8.27 2.87
N PHE A 115 8.99 -7.45 3.67
CA PHE A 115 9.56 -6.87 4.88
C PHE A 115 8.49 -6.67 5.95
N CYS A 116 8.90 -6.74 7.21
CA CYS A 116 8.02 -6.50 8.35
C CYS A 116 8.12 -5.04 8.80
N ILE A 117 6.98 -4.43 9.08
CA ILE A 117 6.87 -3.13 9.74
C ILE A 117 6.17 -3.29 11.08
N THR A 118 6.49 -2.40 11.99
CA THR A 118 5.77 -2.22 13.25
C THR A 118 5.13 -0.86 13.25
N ILE A 119 3.83 -0.79 13.48
CA ILE A 119 3.11 0.49 13.53
C ILE A 119 2.45 0.65 14.90
N THR A 120 2.47 1.87 15.43
CA THR A 120 1.73 2.23 16.64
C THR A 120 0.28 2.59 16.31
N GLN A 121 -0.52 2.83 17.34
CA GLN A 121 -1.85 3.42 17.18
C GLN A 121 -1.84 4.77 16.45
N GLU A 122 -0.80 5.58 16.66
CA GLU A 122 -0.68 6.89 16.02
C GLU A 122 -0.27 6.76 14.55
N ASP A 123 0.66 5.85 14.25
CA ASP A 123 1.03 5.53 12.87
C ASP A 123 -0.17 5.02 12.07
N ARG A 124 -0.98 4.15 12.68
CA ARG A 124 -2.23 3.67 12.08
C ARG A 124 -3.18 4.81 11.72
N LYS A 125 -3.41 5.76 12.64
CA LYS A 125 -4.24 6.95 12.36
C LYS A 125 -3.64 7.81 11.24
N ASN A 126 -2.33 7.97 11.22
CA ASN A 126 -1.64 8.72 10.17
C ASN A 126 -1.74 8.05 8.81
N ILE A 127 -1.60 6.72 8.73
CA ILE A 127 -1.82 5.94 7.49
C ILE A 127 -3.24 6.16 6.98
N ILE A 128 -4.26 6.00 7.84
CA ILE A 128 -5.67 6.22 7.50
C ILE A 128 -5.88 7.64 6.95
N ARG A 129 -5.37 8.66 7.65
CA ARG A 129 -5.46 10.06 7.20
C ARG A 129 -4.82 10.27 5.83
N LEU A 130 -3.63 9.72 5.59
CA LEU A 130 -2.93 9.84 4.30
C LEU A 130 -3.64 9.09 3.17
N ILE A 131 -4.40 8.03 3.47
CA ILE A 131 -5.27 7.38 2.49
C ILE A 131 -6.46 8.29 2.19
N GLU A 132 -7.11 8.85 3.21
CA GLU A 132 -8.26 9.77 3.03
C GLU A 132 -7.89 11.00 2.20
N GLU A 133 -6.71 11.59 2.43
CA GLU A 133 -6.19 12.70 1.62
C GLU A 133 -6.05 12.33 0.14
N GLN A 134 -5.59 11.10 -0.15
CA GLN A 134 -5.52 10.60 -1.52
C GLN A 134 -6.91 10.35 -2.10
N GLN A 135 -7.87 9.85 -1.33
CA GLN A 135 -9.25 9.66 -1.77
C GLN A 135 -9.97 10.99 -2.07
N ILE A 136 -9.66 12.05 -1.32
CA ILE A 136 -10.17 13.41 -1.61
C ILE A 136 -9.61 13.91 -2.93
N LYS A 137 -8.31 13.69 -3.19
CA LYS A 137 -7.64 14.09 -4.45
C LYS A 137 -8.07 13.22 -5.64
N PHE A 138 -8.35 11.95 -5.39
CA PHE A 138 -8.73 10.95 -6.39
C PHE A 138 -10.03 10.24 -5.98
N PRO A 139 -11.18 10.94 -6.02
CA PRO A 139 -12.46 10.35 -5.67
C PRO A 139 -12.89 9.30 -6.69
N LYS A 140 -13.74 8.35 -6.27
CA LYS A 140 -14.30 7.38 -7.20
C LYS A 140 -14.99 8.08 -8.39
N ARG A 141 -14.50 7.71 -9.57
CA ARG A 141 -15.01 7.87 -10.92
C ARG A 141 -16.43 7.41 -11.02
#